data_AF-A0A2S6GDG3-F1
#
_entry.id   AF-A0A2S6GDG3-F1
#
_cell.length_a   1.000
_cell.length_b   1.000
_cell.length_c   1.000
_cell.angle_alpha   90.00
_cell.angle_beta   90.00
_cell.angle_gamma   90.00
#
_symmetry.space_group_name_H-M   'P 1'
#
loop_
_entity.id
_entity.type
_entity.pdbx_description
1 polymer ?
#
loop_
_entity_poly.entity_id
_entity_poly.type
_entity_poly.pdbx_seq_one_letter_code
_entity_poly.pdbx_strand_id
1 'polypeptide(L)'
;MNEEDLADFGLSREVVLRTARFHRRYADAVAAEQAEDEYLRVAEAATAYREAAQWELLNAPARAVDPMWRAGSLYARIGHAYGDYLSAVASGERMDSAVRRPIAGNDDVEYDVVRIRNPQQSAYQWLIDAAQSRSYTRQNPDGPHLEEQVALVGALGIPVRRYWQLAQALHGSWETAARTVAEALTATARRYSEVMELASTNEYLWRNGAAPVDIGDLDLAGMATLTARRFGAEQVRAAVLRAGEVPYRGLLIIEAGFELAELA
;
A
#
# COMPACT_ATOMS: atom_id res chain seq x y z
N MET A 1 -5.69 1.31 16.12
CA MET A 1 -7.09 1.70 16.36
C MET A 1 -7.53 1.25 17.75
N ASN A 2 -8.46 1.98 18.37
CA ASN A 2 -9.05 1.60 19.66
C ASN A 2 -10.23 0.62 19.46
N GLU A 3 -10.92 0.22 20.54
CA GLU A 3 -12.09 -0.69 20.42
C GLU A 3 -13.29 -0.05 19.72
N GLU A 4 -13.49 1.27 19.89
CA GLU A 4 -14.60 2.01 19.27
C GLU A 4 -14.44 2.07 17.75
N ASP A 5 -13.21 2.31 17.27
CA ASP A 5 -12.86 2.26 15.86
C ASP A 5 -13.17 0.90 15.25
N LEU A 6 -12.77 -0.20 15.91
CA LEU A 6 -13.03 -1.56 15.44
C LEU A 6 -14.53 -1.89 15.47
N ALA A 7 -15.26 -1.34 16.44
CA ALA A 7 -16.71 -1.46 16.51
C ALA A 7 -17.40 -0.76 15.33
N ASP A 8 -16.88 0.38 14.84
CA ASP A 8 -17.37 1.02 13.61
C ASP A 8 -17.16 0.13 12.38
N PHE A 9 -16.04 -0.61 12.34
CA PHE A 9 -15.85 -1.68 11.37
C PHE A 9 -16.75 -2.90 11.63
N GLY A 10 -17.46 -3.02 12.75
CA GLY A 10 -18.23 -4.21 13.10
C GLY A 10 -17.37 -5.44 13.37
N LEU A 11 -16.13 -5.22 13.80
CA LEU A 11 -15.14 -6.25 14.11
C LEU A 11 -14.76 -6.21 15.59
N SER A 12 -14.44 -7.37 16.17
CA SER A 12 -13.80 -7.40 17.48
C SER A 12 -12.28 -7.42 17.33
N ARG A 13 -11.56 -6.88 18.33
CA ARG A 13 -10.10 -7.02 18.40
C ARG A 13 -9.66 -8.48 18.36
N GLU A 14 -10.44 -9.39 18.94
CA GLU A 14 -10.15 -10.83 18.88
C GLU A 14 -10.12 -11.35 17.45
N VAL A 15 -11.11 -10.99 16.61
CA VAL A 15 -11.15 -11.38 15.20
C VAL A 15 -9.95 -10.83 14.46
N VAL A 16 -9.65 -9.53 14.61
CA VAL A 16 -8.49 -8.89 13.98
C VAL A 16 -7.19 -9.61 14.34
N LEU A 17 -6.94 -9.86 15.63
CA LEU A 17 -5.73 -10.52 16.11
C LEU A 17 -5.65 -12.00 15.71
N ARG A 18 -6.79 -12.70 15.68
CA ARG A 18 -6.85 -14.10 15.23
C ARG A 18 -6.52 -14.20 13.76
N THR A 19 -7.12 -13.38 12.91
CA THR A 19 -6.92 -13.40 11.47
C THR A 19 -5.50 -12.97 11.09
N ALA A 20 -4.97 -11.90 11.69
CA ALA A 20 -3.57 -11.50 11.53
C ALA A 20 -2.58 -12.65 11.84
N ARG A 21 -2.78 -13.33 12.98
CA ARG A 21 -1.93 -14.47 13.39
C ARG A 21 -2.06 -15.67 12.45
N PHE A 22 -3.25 -15.93 11.93
CA PHE A 22 -3.48 -16.98 10.96
C PHE A 22 -2.65 -16.74 9.70
N HIS A 23 -2.82 -15.59 9.03
CA HIS A 23 -2.09 -15.28 7.80
C HIS A 23 -0.58 -15.27 8.00
N ARG A 24 -0.10 -14.74 9.14
CA ARG A 24 1.33 -14.77 9.46
C ARG A 24 1.88 -16.19 9.58
N ARG A 25 1.22 -17.06 10.35
CA ARG A 25 1.63 -18.47 10.49
C ARG A 25 1.56 -19.23 9.18
N TYR A 26 0.54 -18.95 8.36
CA TYR A 26 0.42 -19.51 7.03
C TYR A 26 1.60 -19.08 6.15
N ALA A 27 1.93 -17.79 6.14
CA ALA A 27 3.07 -17.25 5.39
C ALA A 27 4.40 -17.87 5.84
N ASP A 28 4.62 -18.01 7.15
CA ASP A 28 5.80 -18.69 7.71
C ASP A 28 5.89 -20.15 7.26
N ALA A 29 4.76 -20.88 7.23
CA ALA A 29 4.71 -22.27 6.79
C ALA A 29 5.02 -22.43 5.30
N VAL A 30 4.37 -21.64 4.43
CA VAL A 30 4.61 -21.64 2.98
C VAL A 30 6.05 -21.22 2.66
N ALA A 31 6.59 -20.23 3.38
CA ALA A 31 7.97 -19.79 3.18
C ALA A 31 9.01 -20.86 3.55
N ALA A 32 8.69 -21.77 4.49
CA ALA A 32 9.56 -22.86 4.91
C ALA A 32 9.41 -24.13 4.06
N GLU A 33 8.33 -24.26 3.28
CA GLU A 33 8.07 -25.43 2.46
C GLU A 33 9.08 -25.58 1.32
N GLN A 34 9.46 -26.83 1.02
CA GLN A 34 10.19 -27.14 -0.20
C GLN A 34 9.17 -27.33 -1.31
N ALA A 35 9.08 -26.36 -2.22
CA ALA A 35 8.20 -26.44 -3.38
C ALA A 35 9.01 -26.59 -4.68
N GLU A 36 8.47 -27.37 -5.60
CA GLU A 36 9.02 -27.48 -6.97
C GLU A 36 8.89 -26.15 -7.72
N ASP A 37 7.81 -25.41 -7.49
CA ASP A 37 7.59 -24.07 -8.04
C ASP A 37 7.94 -23.00 -6.99
N GLU A 38 9.17 -22.49 -7.09
CA GLU A 38 9.63 -21.44 -6.19
C GLU A 38 8.88 -20.11 -6.37
N TYR A 39 8.43 -19.79 -7.59
CA TYR A 39 7.68 -18.55 -7.85
C TYR A 39 6.35 -18.58 -7.11
N LEU A 40 5.58 -19.66 -7.27
CA LEU A 40 4.27 -19.82 -6.63
C LEU A 40 4.39 -19.71 -5.11
N ARG A 41 5.35 -20.44 -4.53
CA ARG A 41 5.61 -20.42 -3.08
C ARG A 41 5.95 -19.02 -2.57
N VAL A 42 6.80 -18.29 -3.27
CA VAL A 42 7.19 -16.92 -2.86
C VAL A 42 6.03 -15.95 -3.02
N ALA A 43 5.26 -16.05 -4.10
CA ALA A 43 4.08 -15.21 -4.34
C ALA A 43 2.98 -15.45 -3.28
N GLU A 44 2.78 -16.71 -2.90
CA GLU A 44 1.81 -17.11 -1.88
C GLU A 44 2.22 -16.63 -0.49
N ALA A 45 3.48 -16.86 -0.08
CA ALA A 45 3.99 -16.34 1.18
C ALA A 45 3.93 -14.80 1.22
N ALA A 46 4.27 -14.11 0.13
CA ALA A 46 4.17 -12.65 0.03
C ALA A 46 2.74 -12.16 0.26
N THR A 47 1.77 -12.83 -0.37
CA THR A 47 0.35 -12.50 -0.27
C THR A 47 -0.17 -12.71 1.14
N ALA A 48 0.20 -13.81 1.79
CA ALA A 48 -0.18 -14.08 3.16
C ALA A 48 0.44 -13.08 4.15
N TYR A 49 1.70 -12.67 3.97
CA TYR A 49 2.28 -11.58 4.76
C TYR A 49 1.59 -10.23 4.52
N ARG A 50 1.23 -9.93 3.27
CA ARG A 50 0.47 -8.72 2.93
C ARG A 50 -0.86 -8.71 3.67
N GLU A 51 -1.61 -9.80 3.62
CA GLU A 51 -2.88 -9.96 4.36
C GLU A 51 -2.67 -9.82 5.87
N ALA A 52 -1.62 -10.43 6.43
CA ALA A 52 -1.28 -10.23 7.84
C ALA A 52 -1.03 -8.75 8.18
N ALA A 53 -0.32 -8.01 7.32
CA ALA A 53 -0.07 -6.58 7.50
C ALA A 53 -1.36 -5.75 7.47
N GLN A 54 -2.32 -6.09 6.60
CA GLN A 54 -3.62 -5.40 6.54
C GLN A 54 -4.38 -5.51 7.86
N TRP A 55 -4.42 -6.71 8.45
CA TRP A 55 -5.08 -6.93 9.74
C TRP A 55 -4.32 -6.30 10.91
N GLU A 56 -2.99 -6.37 10.91
CA GLU A 56 -2.17 -5.73 11.94
C GLU A 56 -2.29 -4.20 11.90
N LEU A 57 -2.46 -3.60 10.71
CA LEU A 57 -2.65 -2.16 10.54
C LEU A 57 -3.85 -1.65 11.35
N LEU A 58 -4.96 -2.39 11.32
CA LEU A 58 -6.15 -2.05 12.11
C LEU A 58 -5.88 -2.13 13.61
N ASN A 59 -5.15 -3.15 14.07
CA ASN A 59 -4.87 -3.28 15.50
C ASN A 59 -3.86 -2.22 15.98
N ALA A 60 -2.69 -2.12 15.34
CA ALA A 60 -1.64 -1.16 15.66
C ALA A 60 -0.69 -1.00 14.46
N PRO A 61 -0.55 0.20 13.88
CA PRO A 61 0.28 0.42 12.69
C PRO A 61 1.72 -0.09 12.83
N ALA A 62 2.35 0.07 14.00
CA ALA A 62 3.68 -0.47 14.26
C ALA A 62 3.81 -1.99 14.08
N ARG A 63 2.74 -2.75 14.31
CA ARG A 63 2.74 -4.21 14.12
C ARG A 63 2.63 -4.63 12.65
N ALA A 64 2.16 -3.73 11.78
CA ALA A 64 2.10 -3.98 10.34
C ALA A 64 3.48 -3.88 9.66
N VAL A 65 4.47 -3.22 10.29
CA VAL A 65 5.79 -2.96 9.71
C VAL A 65 6.52 -4.24 9.31
N ASP A 66 6.69 -5.20 10.22
CA ASP A 66 7.38 -6.47 9.95
C ASP A 66 6.70 -7.32 8.84
N PRO A 67 5.39 -7.64 8.91
CA PRO A 67 4.75 -8.38 7.83
C PRO A 67 4.73 -7.60 6.51
N MET A 68 4.60 -6.27 6.53
CA MET A 68 4.69 -5.44 5.33
C MET A 68 6.08 -5.51 4.69
N TRP A 69 7.14 -5.40 5.49
CA TRP A 69 8.52 -5.50 5.00
C TRP A 69 8.84 -6.91 4.45
N ARG A 70 8.35 -7.97 5.10
CA ARG A 70 8.49 -9.35 4.61
C ARG A 70 7.74 -9.57 3.30
N ALA A 71 6.50 -9.10 3.20
CA ALA A 71 5.73 -9.12 1.96
C ALA A 71 6.47 -8.35 0.85
N GLY A 72 6.95 -7.15 1.18
CA GLY A 72 7.74 -6.29 0.29
C GLY A 72 8.96 -7.00 -0.27
N SER A 73 9.75 -7.62 0.61
CA SER A 73 10.95 -8.37 0.25
C SER A 73 10.66 -9.56 -0.67
N LEU A 74 9.59 -10.30 -0.41
CA LEU A 74 9.20 -11.45 -1.22
C LEU A 74 8.66 -11.04 -2.59
N TYR A 75 7.78 -10.04 -2.67
CA TYR A 75 7.31 -9.49 -3.95
C TYR A 75 8.47 -8.89 -4.78
N ALA A 76 9.41 -8.19 -4.14
CA ALA A 76 10.59 -7.66 -4.83
C ALA A 76 11.47 -8.78 -5.40
N ARG A 77 11.61 -9.91 -4.68
CA ARG A 77 12.37 -11.09 -5.13
C ARG A 77 11.81 -11.73 -6.40
N ILE A 78 10.49 -11.63 -6.63
CA ILE A 78 9.84 -12.07 -7.87
C ILE A 78 9.59 -10.93 -8.87
N GLY A 79 10.20 -9.76 -8.67
CA GLY A 79 10.21 -8.67 -9.64
C GLY A 79 8.98 -7.77 -9.65
N HIS A 80 8.14 -7.81 -8.61
CA HIS A 80 6.97 -6.93 -8.49
C HIS A 80 7.36 -5.60 -7.81
N ALA A 81 7.13 -4.47 -8.47
CA ALA A 81 7.35 -3.11 -7.96
C ALA A 81 6.49 -2.79 -6.72
N TYR A 82 5.37 -3.50 -6.55
CA TYR A 82 4.61 -3.45 -5.29
C TYR A 82 5.47 -3.84 -4.08
N GLY A 83 6.44 -4.74 -4.26
CA GLY A 83 7.38 -5.11 -3.21
C GLY A 83 8.24 -3.94 -2.74
N ASP A 84 8.81 -3.18 -3.68
CA ASP A 84 9.57 -1.97 -3.39
C ASP A 84 8.70 -0.91 -2.67
N TYR A 85 7.42 -0.81 -3.05
CA TYR A 85 6.47 0.10 -2.43
C TYR A 85 6.20 -0.25 -0.97
N LEU A 86 5.86 -1.51 -0.68
CA LEU A 86 5.64 -1.96 0.69
C LEU A 86 6.89 -1.78 1.55
N SER A 87 8.07 -2.05 1.02
CA SER A 87 9.34 -1.83 1.73
C SER A 87 9.58 -0.35 2.01
N ALA A 88 9.31 0.54 1.05
CA ALA A 88 9.43 1.99 1.23
C ALA A 88 8.45 2.52 2.28
N VAL A 89 7.22 2.01 2.29
CA VAL A 89 6.22 2.36 3.31
C VAL A 89 6.68 1.87 4.69
N ALA A 90 7.08 0.60 4.81
CA ALA A 90 7.45 -0.01 6.09
C ALA A 90 8.71 0.59 6.73
N SER A 91 9.75 0.89 5.94
CA SER A 91 11.08 1.22 6.47
C SER A 91 11.50 2.68 6.30
N GLY A 92 10.76 3.49 5.54
CA GLY A 92 11.23 4.83 5.15
C GLY A 92 12.32 4.84 4.09
N GLU A 93 13.07 3.75 3.98
CA GLU A 93 14.15 3.57 3.01
C GLU A 93 13.72 2.65 1.86
N ARG A 94 14.42 2.75 0.72
CA ARG A 94 14.26 1.77 -0.36
C ARG A 94 15.06 0.53 0.00
N MET A 95 14.53 -0.67 -0.30
CA MET A 95 15.41 -1.84 -0.43
C MET A 95 16.45 -1.55 -1.51
N ASP A 96 17.73 -1.68 -1.14
CA ASP A 96 18.83 -1.48 -2.08
C ASP A 96 18.66 -2.45 -3.26
N SER A 97 18.82 -1.95 -4.49
CA SER A 97 18.56 -2.73 -5.71
C SER A 97 19.42 -3.99 -5.81
N ALA A 98 20.49 -4.08 -5.01
CA ALA A 98 21.34 -5.25 -4.85
C ALA A 98 20.64 -6.49 -4.25
N VAL A 99 19.49 -6.34 -3.58
CA VAL A 99 18.69 -7.47 -3.05
C VAL A 99 17.78 -8.09 -4.12
N ARG A 100 17.70 -7.48 -5.31
CA ARG A 100 16.97 -8.01 -6.46
C ARG A 100 17.77 -9.14 -7.11
N ARG A 101 17.64 -10.36 -6.60
CA ARG A 101 17.95 -11.55 -7.39
C ARG A 101 16.63 -12.14 -7.89
N PRO A 102 16.28 -11.95 -9.18
CA PRO A 102 15.11 -12.57 -9.76
C PRO A 102 15.22 -14.10 -9.61
N ILE A 103 14.15 -14.74 -9.18
CA ILE A 103 14.07 -16.21 -9.11
C ILE A 103 13.97 -16.82 -10.52
N ALA A 104 13.47 -16.05 -11.49
CA ALA A 104 13.48 -16.44 -12.89
C ALA A 104 14.85 -16.13 -13.50
N GLY A 105 15.63 -17.16 -13.83
CA GLY A 105 17.01 -17.10 -14.34
C GLY A 105 17.17 -16.43 -15.71
N ASN A 106 16.84 -15.15 -15.82
CA ASN A 106 17.27 -14.30 -16.91
C ASN A 106 18.43 -13.42 -16.41
N ASP A 107 19.65 -13.96 -16.50
CA ASP A 107 20.89 -13.24 -16.25
C ASP A 107 21.16 -12.11 -17.27
N ASP A 108 20.31 -11.96 -18.30
CA ASP A 108 20.44 -11.01 -19.41
C ASP A 108 19.47 -9.81 -19.36
N VAL A 109 18.70 -9.61 -18.27
CA VAL A 109 17.92 -8.37 -18.14
C VAL A 109 18.84 -7.27 -17.63
N GLU A 110 19.48 -6.58 -18.57
CA GLU A 110 20.07 -5.27 -18.34
C GLU A 110 19.04 -4.43 -17.57
N TYR A 111 19.38 -4.02 -16.34
CA TYR A 111 18.56 -3.16 -15.46
C TYR A 111 18.42 -1.74 -16.02
N ASP A 112 18.47 -1.59 -17.34
CA ASP A 112 18.17 -0.36 -18.03
C ASP A 112 16.67 -0.13 -17.86
N VAL A 113 16.34 0.59 -16.78
CA VAL A 113 15.04 1.19 -16.48
C VAL A 113 13.95 0.37 -17.12
N VAL A 114 13.65 -0.81 -16.57
CA VAL A 114 12.57 -1.67 -17.07
C VAL A 114 11.39 -0.75 -17.25
N ARG A 115 11.12 -0.42 -18.51
CA ARG A 115 10.00 0.40 -18.92
C ARG A 115 8.84 -0.48 -18.50
N ILE A 116 8.33 -0.22 -17.29
CA ILE A 116 7.42 -1.13 -16.64
C ILE A 116 6.19 -1.19 -17.54
N ARG A 117 6.10 -2.26 -18.35
CA ARG A 117 5.06 -2.40 -19.37
C ARG A 117 3.67 -2.48 -18.73
N ASN A 118 3.61 -2.74 -17.43
CA ASN A 118 2.39 -2.75 -16.64
C ASN A 118 2.19 -1.39 -15.94
N PRO A 119 1.18 -0.60 -16.31
CA PRO A 119 0.94 0.73 -15.73
C PRO A 119 0.64 0.68 -14.22
N GLN A 120 0.17 -0.45 -13.68
CA GLN A 120 -0.03 -0.64 -12.24
C GLN A 120 1.29 -0.68 -11.48
N GLN A 121 2.29 -1.35 -12.04
CA GLN A 121 3.61 -1.46 -11.41
C GLN A 121 4.37 -0.12 -11.53
N SER A 122 4.15 0.64 -12.61
CA SER A 122 4.67 2.00 -12.78
C SER A 122 4.14 2.96 -11.72
N ALA A 123 2.85 2.84 -11.37
CA ALA A 123 2.20 3.67 -10.37
C ALA A 123 2.91 3.64 -9.01
N TYR A 124 3.27 2.44 -8.54
CA TYR A 124 4.03 2.26 -7.31
C TYR A 124 5.43 2.87 -7.39
N GLN A 125 6.15 2.63 -8.49
CA GLN A 125 7.49 3.15 -8.68
C GLN A 125 7.53 4.69 -8.66
N TRP A 126 6.57 5.35 -9.32
CA TRP A 126 6.46 6.81 -9.32
C TRP A 126 6.27 7.39 -7.92
N LEU A 127 5.43 6.78 -7.09
CA LEU A 127 5.22 7.25 -5.72
C LEU A 127 6.49 7.14 -4.87
N ILE A 128 7.21 6.02 -4.97
CA ILE A 128 8.46 5.80 -4.24
C ILE A 128 9.50 6.85 -4.64
N ASP A 129 9.73 7.02 -5.94
CA ASP A 129 10.74 7.95 -6.44
C ASP A 129 10.39 9.39 -6.09
N ALA A 130 9.10 9.73 -6.12
CA ALA A 130 8.62 11.05 -5.76
C ALA A 130 8.77 11.37 -4.28
N ALA A 131 8.39 10.44 -3.40
CA ALA A 131 8.56 10.59 -1.96
C ALA A 131 10.04 10.75 -1.58
N GLN A 132 10.94 10.06 -2.29
CA GLN A 132 12.39 10.11 -2.05
C GLN A 132 13.11 11.25 -2.80
N SER A 133 12.37 12.17 -3.43
CA SER A 133 12.93 13.30 -4.20
C SER A 133 13.95 12.89 -5.29
N ARG A 134 13.78 11.71 -5.90
CA ARG A 134 14.67 11.19 -6.95
C ARG A 134 14.18 11.57 -8.35
N SER A 135 15.11 11.60 -9.31
CA SER A 135 14.93 12.15 -10.67
C SER A 135 14.04 11.34 -11.63
N TYR A 136 13.43 10.22 -11.22
CA TYR A 136 12.80 9.29 -12.16
C TYR A 136 11.56 9.87 -12.86
N THR A 137 10.67 10.52 -12.14
CA THR A 137 9.51 11.23 -12.72
C THR A 137 9.91 12.41 -13.60
N ARG A 138 11.08 13.04 -13.37
CA ARG A 138 11.62 14.07 -14.28
C ARG A 138 11.94 13.49 -15.66
N GLN A 139 12.23 12.19 -15.74
CA GLN A 139 12.54 11.52 -17.01
C GLN A 139 11.29 11.08 -17.80
N ASN A 140 10.10 11.14 -17.19
CA ASN A 140 8.83 10.89 -17.88
C ASN A 140 7.78 11.98 -17.55
N PRO A 141 8.01 13.23 -17.96
CA PRO A 141 7.13 14.37 -17.61
C PRO A 141 5.72 14.24 -18.21
N ASP A 142 5.57 13.51 -19.31
CA ASP A 142 4.31 13.36 -20.04
C ASP A 142 3.33 12.40 -19.34
N GLY A 143 3.83 11.58 -18.40
CA GLY A 143 3.03 10.63 -17.64
C GLY A 143 2.59 9.39 -18.44
N PRO A 144 1.71 8.56 -17.86
CA PRO A 144 1.11 7.42 -18.58
C PRO A 144 0.28 7.90 -19.77
N HIS A 145 0.27 7.10 -20.84
CA HIS A 145 -0.61 7.34 -21.98
C HIS A 145 -2.09 7.38 -21.53
N LEU A 146 -2.95 8.10 -22.26
CA LEU A 146 -4.37 8.27 -21.88
C LEU A 146 -5.10 6.94 -21.64
N GLU A 147 -4.76 5.91 -22.41
CA GLU A 147 -5.32 4.56 -22.28
C GLU A 147 -4.85 3.85 -21.00
N GLU A 148 -3.65 4.14 -20.53
CA GLU A 148 -3.06 3.59 -19.30
C GLU A 148 -3.57 4.30 -18.05
N GLN A 149 -4.02 5.55 -18.19
CA GLN A 149 -4.52 6.37 -17.08
C GLN A 149 -5.76 5.78 -16.39
N VAL A 150 -6.56 5.00 -17.12
CA VAL A 150 -7.77 4.34 -16.61
C VAL A 150 -7.51 2.93 -16.09
N ALA A 151 -6.30 2.40 -16.24
CA ALA A 151 -5.96 1.12 -15.64
C ALA A 151 -6.11 1.20 -14.12
N LEU A 152 -6.67 0.15 -13.53
CA LEU A 152 -7.00 0.10 -12.10
C LEU A 152 -5.85 -0.51 -11.30
N VAL A 153 -5.52 0.05 -10.15
CA VAL A 153 -4.44 -0.39 -9.26
C VAL A 153 -5.03 -0.74 -7.89
N GLY A 154 -4.50 -1.81 -7.28
CA GLY A 154 -4.90 -2.24 -5.94
C GLY A 154 -6.31 -2.83 -5.87
N ALA A 155 -6.72 -3.27 -4.68
CA ALA A 155 -8.02 -3.90 -4.47
C ALA A 155 -9.21 -2.93 -4.61
N LEU A 156 -8.99 -1.63 -4.36
CA LEU A 156 -10.02 -0.61 -4.53
C LEU A 156 -10.26 -0.20 -5.99
N GLY A 157 -9.39 -0.67 -6.90
CA GLY A 157 -9.42 -0.30 -8.30
C GLY A 157 -9.19 1.19 -8.51
N ILE A 158 -8.17 1.75 -7.86
CA ILE A 158 -7.84 3.17 -7.98
C ILE A 158 -7.16 3.40 -9.34
N PRO A 159 -7.61 4.36 -10.17
CA PRO A 159 -7.00 4.61 -11.47
C PRO A 159 -5.52 5.03 -11.36
N VAL A 160 -4.67 4.50 -12.24
CA VAL A 160 -3.23 4.82 -12.36
C VAL A 160 -3.00 6.34 -12.39
N ARG A 161 -3.89 7.09 -13.06
CA ARG A 161 -3.83 8.57 -13.08
C ARG A 161 -3.73 9.20 -11.69
N ARG A 162 -4.41 8.66 -10.68
CA ARG A 162 -4.36 9.22 -9.32
C ARG A 162 -2.99 9.03 -8.68
N TYR A 163 -2.37 7.86 -8.85
CA TYR A 163 -1.01 7.61 -8.41
C TYR A 163 -0.01 8.55 -9.09
N TRP A 164 -0.16 8.75 -10.40
CA TRP A 164 0.66 9.69 -11.17
C TRP A 164 0.50 11.14 -10.69
N GLN A 165 -0.73 11.60 -10.48
CA GLN A 165 -1.00 12.95 -9.96
C GLN A 165 -0.40 13.17 -8.58
N LEU A 166 -0.51 12.16 -7.70
CA LEU A 166 0.08 12.21 -6.37
C LEU A 166 1.62 12.23 -6.45
N ALA A 167 2.22 11.39 -7.30
CA ALA A 167 3.66 11.41 -7.54
C ALA A 167 4.14 12.79 -8.04
N GLN A 168 3.45 13.39 -9.01
CA GLN A 168 3.77 14.75 -9.46
C GLN A 168 3.68 15.78 -8.34
N ALA A 169 2.63 15.70 -7.50
CA ALA A 169 2.46 16.60 -6.36
C ALA A 169 3.62 16.46 -5.36
N LEU A 170 4.10 15.24 -5.09
CA LEU A 170 5.22 14.97 -4.19
C LEU A 170 6.56 15.59 -4.65
N HIS A 171 6.73 15.87 -5.95
CA HIS A 171 7.89 16.60 -6.46
C HIS A 171 7.81 18.12 -6.25
N GLY A 172 6.60 18.66 -6.11
CA GLY A 172 6.37 20.08 -5.93
C GLY A 172 6.71 20.58 -4.52
N SER A 173 6.46 21.87 -4.31
CA SER A 173 6.38 22.44 -2.97
C SER A 173 4.99 22.16 -2.38
N TRP A 174 4.88 22.18 -1.06
CA TRP A 174 3.61 21.96 -0.39
C TRP A 174 2.50 22.90 -0.88
N GLU A 175 2.81 24.17 -1.14
CA GLU A 175 1.84 25.19 -1.61
C GLU A 175 1.13 24.75 -2.89
N THR A 176 1.85 24.05 -3.77
CA THR A 176 1.30 23.52 -5.02
C THR A 176 0.69 22.13 -4.86
N ALA A 177 1.23 21.32 -3.94
CA ALA A 177 0.88 19.91 -3.76
C ALA A 177 -0.36 19.71 -2.87
N ALA A 178 -0.61 20.60 -1.90
CA ALA A 178 -1.56 20.40 -0.81
C ALA A 178 -2.94 19.97 -1.27
N ARG A 179 -3.49 20.65 -2.28
CA ARG A 179 -4.81 20.34 -2.84
C ARG A 179 -4.85 18.96 -3.48
N THR A 180 -3.86 18.65 -4.33
CA THR A 180 -3.81 17.35 -5.03
C THR A 180 -3.61 16.18 -4.07
N VAL A 181 -2.78 16.35 -3.04
CA VAL A 181 -2.60 15.35 -1.97
C VAL A 181 -3.91 15.10 -1.24
N ALA A 182 -4.58 16.17 -0.77
CA ALA A 182 -5.82 16.05 -0.03
C ALA A 182 -6.95 15.45 -0.88
N GLU A 183 -7.09 15.88 -2.14
CA GLU A 183 -8.07 15.31 -3.09
C GLU A 183 -7.82 13.82 -3.34
N ALA A 184 -6.57 13.41 -3.55
CA ALA A 184 -6.23 12.02 -3.79
C ALA A 184 -6.54 11.14 -2.57
N LEU A 185 -6.10 11.54 -1.37
CA LEU A 185 -6.35 10.78 -0.14
C LEU A 185 -7.85 10.70 0.18
N THR A 186 -8.57 11.83 0.13
CA THR A 186 -10.02 11.86 0.38
C THR A 186 -10.80 11.01 -0.62
N ALA A 187 -10.46 11.09 -1.91
CA ALA A 187 -11.15 10.32 -2.93
C ALA A 187 -10.84 8.81 -2.86
N THR A 188 -9.67 8.41 -2.36
CA THR A 188 -9.34 7.00 -2.11
C THR A 188 -9.99 6.51 -0.81
N ALA A 189 -10.02 7.33 0.24
CA ALA A 189 -10.73 7.04 1.49
C ALA A 189 -12.25 6.84 1.31
N ARG A 190 -12.88 7.63 0.44
CA ARG A 190 -14.28 7.41 0.04
C ARG A 190 -14.47 6.07 -0.66
N ARG A 191 -13.63 5.77 -1.64
CA ARG A 191 -13.70 4.50 -2.36
C ARG A 191 -13.50 3.30 -1.43
N TYR A 192 -12.54 3.39 -0.52
CA TYR A 192 -12.33 2.41 0.53
C TYR A 192 -13.59 2.18 1.35
N SER A 193 -14.22 3.27 1.80
CA SER A 193 -15.39 3.18 2.67
C SER A 193 -16.60 2.56 1.97
N GLU A 194 -16.83 2.89 0.69
CA GLU A 194 -17.85 2.24 -0.16
C GLU A 194 -17.62 0.72 -0.27
N VAL A 195 -16.38 0.29 -0.48
CA VAL A 195 -16.03 -1.13 -0.60
C VAL A 195 -16.22 -1.84 0.75
N MET A 196 -15.85 -1.22 1.86
CA MET A 196 -16.06 -1.78 3.21
C MET A 196 -17.55 -1.87 3.55
N GLU A 197 -18.35 -0.86 3.22
CA GLU A 197 -19.80 -0.90 3.38
C GLU A 197 -20.42 -2.07 2.62
N LEU A 198 -20.09 -2.22 1.33
CA LEU A 198 -20.58 -3.33 0.52
C LEU A 198 -20.13 -4.69 1.06
N ALA A 199 -18.85 -4.83 1.46
CA ALA A 199 -18.33 -6.07 2.02
C ALA A 199 -19.00 -6.45 3.34
N SER A 200 -19.34 -5.45 4.17
CA SER A 200 -20.00 -5.66 5.46
C SER A 200 -21.46 -6.13 5.34
N THR A 201 -22.08 -6.05 4.15
CA THR A 201 -23.44 -6.57 3.92
C THR A 201 -23.56 -8.08 4.12
N ASN A 202 -22.49 -8.84 3.85
CA ASN A 202 -22.42 -10.24 4.23
C ASN A 202 -21.86 -10.35 5.65
N GLU A 203 -22.72 -10.14 6.64
CA GLU A 203 -22.34 -10.12 8.06
C GLU A 203 -21.59 -11.38 8.49
N TYR A 204 -21.93 -12.55 7.93
CA TYR A 204 -21.27 -13.80 8.26
C TYR A 204 -19.80 -13.79 7.87
N LEU A 205 -19.49 -13.48 6.61
CA LEU A 205 -18.10 -13.41 6.15
C LEU A 205 -17.36 -12.27 6.85
N TRP A 206 -18.03 -11.14 7.02
CA TRP A 206 -17.44 -9.95 7.64
C TRP A 206 -17.03 -10.17 9.09
N ARG A 207 -17.95 -10.63 9.96
CA ARG A 207 -17.67 -10.88 11.38
C ARG A 207 -16.64 -12.00 11.62
N ASN A 208 -16.43 -12.87 10.63
CA ASN A 208 -15.41 -13.92 10.71
C ASN A 208 -14.06 -13.51 10.11
N GLY A 209 -13.95 -12.29 9.56
CA GLY A 209 -12.75 -11.82 8.86
C GLY A 209 -12.46 -12.59 7.57
N ALA A 210 -13.51 -13.09 6.92
CA ALA A 210 -13.46 -13.89 5.70
C ALA A 210 -14.09 -13.16 4.49
N ALA A 211 -14.40 -11.87 4.63
CA ALA A 211 -14.88 -11.06 3.50
C ALA A 211 -13.75 -10.89 2.46
N PRO A 212 -14.04 -11.02 1.16
CA PRO A 212 -13.03 -10.98 0.10
C PRO A 212 -12.62 -9.55 -0.25
N VAL A 213 -12.16 -8.79 0.75
CA VAL A 213 -11.70 -7.41 0.59
C VAL A 213 -10.44 -7.14 1.42
N ASP A 214 -9.63 -6.21 0.95
CA ASP A 214 -8.45 -5.72 1.67
C ASP A 214 -8.90 -4.82 2.83
N ILE A 215 -8.95 -5.38 4.04
CA ILE A 215 -9.59 -4.69 5.17
C ILE A 215 -8.77 -3.53 5.72
N GLY A 216 -7.45 -3.65 5.76
CA GLY A 216 -6.53 -2.54 5.98
C GLY A 216 -5.93 -2.16 4.63
N ASP A 217 -6.35 -1.05 4.05
CA ASP A 217 -5.90 -0.71 2.70
C ASP A 217 -4.46 -0.17 2.73
N LEU A 218 -3.51 -1.02 2.32
CA LEU A 218 -2.09 -0.68 2.34
C LEU A 218 -1.72 0.38 1.29
N ASP A 219 -2.52 0.55 0.24
CA ASP A 219 -2.27 1.57 -0.78
C ASP A 219 -2.64 2.96 -0.24
N LEU A 220 -3.80 3.10 0.39
CA LEU A 220 -4.24 4.32 1.06
C LEU A 220 -3.31 4.66 2.23
N ALA A 221 -3.01 3.68 3.09
CA ALA A 221 -2.08 3.87 4.20
C ALA A 221 -0.68 4.26 3.69
N GLY A 222 -0.19 3.61 2.64
CA GLY A 222 1.12 3.91 2.07
C GLY A 222 1.16 5.26 1.34
N MET A 223 0.10 5.67 0.63
CA MET A 223 -0.02 7.04 0.09
C MET A 223 0.04 8.08 1.21
N ALA A 224 -0.71 7.88 2.30
CA ALA A 224 -0.68 8.76 3.47
C ALA A 224 0.71 8.77 4.12
N THR A 225 1.34 7.61 4.27
CA THR A 225 2.71 7.47 4.81
C THR A 225 3.72 8.26 4.00
N LEU A 226 3.76 8.05 2.68
CA LEU A 226 4.74 8.69 1.79
C LEU A 226 4.53 10.22 1.71
N THR A 227 3.27 10.67 1.70
CA THR A 227 2.96 12.11 1.72
C THR A 227 3.30 12.77 3.05
N ALA A 228 3.02 12.11 4.17
CA ALA A 228 3.37 12.58 5.50
C ALA A 228 4.89 12.65 5.70
N ARG A 229 5.66 11.68 5.21
CA ARG A 229 7.12 11.76 5.24
C ARG A 229 7.66 12.93 4.40
N ARG A 230 7.00 13.22 3.28
CA ARG A 230 7.44 14.28 2.36
C ARG A 230 7.15 15.70 2.88
N PHE A 231 5.98 15.91 3.47
CA PHE A 231 5.46 17.24 3.82
C PHE A 231 5.18 17.45 5.31
N GLY A 232 5.23 16.39 6.12
CA GLY A 232 4.86 16.39 7.53
C GLY A 232 3.40 15.96 7.76
N ALA A 233 3.19 15.03 8.68
CA ALA A 233 1.88 14.44 8.99
C ALA A 233 0.82 15.49 9.34
N GLU A 234 1.12 16.42 10.25
CA GLU A 234 0.18 17.48 10.66
C GLU A 234 -0.27 18.37 9.49
N GLN A 235 0.64 18.68 8.59
CA GLN A 235 0.36 19.53 7.44
C GLN A 235 -0.57 18.81 6.45
N VAL A 236 -0.32 17.52 6.20
CA VAL A 236 -1.17 16.68 5.35
C VAL A 236 -2.53 16.46 6.00
N ARG A 237 -2.58 16.11 7.29
CA ARG A 237 -3.82 15.94 8.07
C ARG A 237 -4.71 17.18 7.97
N ALA A 238 -4.14 18.36 8.22
CA ALA A 238 -4.89 19.61 8.15
C ALA A 238 -5.44 19.89 6.74
N ALA A 239 -4.75 19.49 5.67
CA ALA A 239 -5.27 19.64 4.31
C ALA A 239 -6.39 18.65 3.99
N VAL A 240 -6.26 17.40 4.41
CA VAL A 240 -7.30 16.36 4.25
C VAL A 240 -8.60 16.79 4.94
N LEU A 241 -8.51 17.23 6.20
CA LEU A 241 -9.67 17.71 6.96
C LEU A 241 -10.32 18.97 6.36
N ARG A 242 -9.54 19.84 5.71
CA ARG A 242 -10.07 21.03 5.00
C ARG A 242 -10.71 20.71 3.64
N ALA A 243 -10.30 19.62 2.99
CA ALA A 243 -10.81 19.25 1.67
C ALA A 243 -12.27 18.74 1.70
N GLY A 244 -12.83 18.52 2.88
CA GLY A 244 -14.24 18.21 3.10
C GLY A 244 -14.42 16.95 3.94
N GLU A 245 -15.62 16.39 3.87
CA GLU A 245 -15.97 15.19 4.62
C GLU A 245 -15.22 13.96 4.09
N VAL A 246 -14.38 13.39 4.95
CA VAL A 246 -13.69 12.11 4.75
C VAL A 246 -14.45 11.07 5.58
N PRO A 247 -14.94 9.97 4.97
CA PRO A 247 -15.66 8.97 5.74
C PRO A 247 -14.76 8.36 6.82
N TYR A 248 -15.35 8.07 7.98
CA TYR A 248 -14.61 7.71 9.19
C TYR A 248 -13.63 6.54 8.98
N ARG A 249 -14.09 5.44 8.38
CA ARG A 249 -13.26 4.26 8.09
C ARG A 249 -12.03 4.59 7.22
N GLY A 250 -12.22 5.40 6.18
CA GLY A 250 -11.13 5.85 5.34
C GLY A 250 -10.16 6.79 6.05
N LEU A 251 -10.66 7.66 6.93
CA LEU A 251 -9.83 8.53 7.77
C LEU A 251 -8.95 7.70 8.71
N LEU A 252 -9.48 6.64 9.32
CA LEU A 252 -8.70 5.75 10.20
C LEU A 252 -7.50 5.10 9.48
N ILE A 253 -7.66 4.74 8.20
CA ILE A 253 -6.55 4.20 7.39
C ILE A 253 -5.52 5.28 7.04
N ILE A 254 -5.97 6.52 6.78
CA ILE A 254 -5.06 7.65 6.57
C ILE A 254 -4.24 7.93 7.83
N GLU A 255 -4.88 7.98 9.01
CA GLU A 255 -4.21 8.20 10.28
C GLU A 255 -3.22 7.07 10.61
N ALA A 256 -3.59 5.81 10.32
CA ALA A 256 -2.64 4.69 10.42
C ALA A 256 -1.40 4.90 9.53
N GLY A 257 -1.57 5.47 8.33
CA GLY A 257 -0.45 5.86 7.47
C GLY A 257 0.40 7.00 8.04
N PHE A 258 -0.20 7.96 8.73
CA PHE A 258 0.56 9.00 9.43
C PHE A 258 1.37 8.43 10.58
N GLU A 259 0.81 7.50 11.37
CA GLU A 259 1.56 6.78 12.40
C GLU A 259 2.73 6.00 11.80
N LEU A 260 2.54 5.30 10.67
CA LEU A 260 3.64 4.63 9.96
C LEU A 260 4.75 5.58 9.51
N ALA A 261 4.41 6.81 9.14
CA ALA A 261 5.40 7.81 8.73
C ALA A 261 6.31 8.24 9.89
N GLU A 262 5.84 8.18 11.13
CA GLU A 262 6.58 8.58 12.34
C GLU A 262 7.46 7.45 12.92
N LEU A 263 7.25 6.21 12.48
CA LEU A 263 7.98 5.04 12.98
C LEU A 263 9.33 4.77 12.28
N ALA A 264 9.61 5.45 11.17
CA ALA A 264 10.83 5.29 10.37
C ALA A 264 11.68 6.55 10.44
#